data_AF-A0A0W0RDH7-F1
#
_entry.id   AF-A0A0W0RDH7-F1
#
_cell.length_a   1.000
_cell.length_b   1.000
_cell.length_c   1.000
_cell.angle_alpha   90.00
_cell.angle_beta   90.00
_cell.angle_gamma   90.00
#
_symmetry.space_group_name_H-M   'P 1'
#
loop_
_entity.id
_entity.type
_entity.pdbx_description
1 polymer ?
#
loop_
_entity_poly.entity_id
_entity_poly.type
_entity_poly.pdbx_seq_one_letter_code
_entity_poly.pdbx_strand_id
1 'polypeptide(L)'
;MIMALLNNDVDAIIMNINMVKYLTINKVMNFQTVGQPIVLGNGYGIVALPKNTDLINRINEILLQIENDGTYTTIYNKYFGP
;
A
#
# COMPACT_ATOMS: atom_id res chain seq x y z
N MET A 1 13.69 9.06 6.23
CA MET A 1 13.96 7.65 5.87
C MET A 1 14.70 7.55 4.53
N ILE A 2 14.09 7.94 3.40
CA ILE A 2 14.77 7.93 2.10
C ILE A 2 16.08 8.75 2.10
N MET A 3 16.04 10.00 2.57
CA MET A 3 17.26 10.82 2.65
C MET A 3 18.33 10.22 3.57
N ALA A 4 17.92 9.55 4.66
CA ALA A 4 18.86 8.88 5.55
C ALA A 4 19.59 7.74 4.84
N LEU A 5 18.90 6.99 3.97
CA LEU A 5 19.52 5.97 3.12
C LEU A 5 20.49 6.62 2.12
N LEU A 6 20.09 7.72 1.46
CA LEU A 6 20.94 8.40 0.46
C LEU A 6 22.18 9.06 1.05
N ASN A 7 22.08 9.53 2.30
CA ASN A 7 23.18 10.17 3.02
C ASN A 7 24.08 9.15 3.73
N ASN A 8 23.78 7.85 3.65
CA ASN A 8 24.43 6.78 4.41
C ASN A 8 24.32 6.93 5.94
N ASP A 9 23.24 7.56 6.43
CA ASP A 9 22.91 7.58 7.86
C ASP A 9 22.36 6.23 8.33
N VAL A 10 21.84 5.42 7.39
CA VAL A 10 21.36 4.05 7.60
C VAL A 10 21.72 3.16 6.41
N ASP A 11 21.99 1.87 6.66
CA ASP A 11 22.36 0.92 5.61
C ASP A 11 21.15 0.40 4.80
N ALA A 12 19.96 0.36 5.43
CA ALA A 12 18.75 -0.17 4.84
C ALA A 12 17.49 0.47 5.43
N ILE A 13 16.42 0.46 4.65
CA ILE A 13 15.08 0.89 5.07
C ILE A 13 14.05 -0.16 4.67
N ILE A 14 12.99 -0.32 5.47
CA ILE A 14 11.85 -1.20 5.16
C ILE A 14 10.69 -0.32 4.69
N MET A 15 10.13 -0.65 3.54
CA MET A 15 9.07 0.13 2.90
C MET A 15 7.94 -0.75 2.37
N ASN A 16 6.76 -0.16 2.22
CA ASN A 16 5.68 -0.79 1.48
C ASN A 16 6.13 -1.08 0.03
N ILE A 17 5.81 -2.29 -0.46
CA ILE A 17 6.26 -2.77 -1.77
C ILE A 17 5.75 -1.93 -2.95
N ASN A 18 4.53 -1.40 -2.88
CA ASN A 18 3.96 -0.57 -3.95
C ASN A 18 4.64 0.80 -4.00
N MET A 19 5.07 1.35 -2.86
CA MET A 19 5.91 2.55 -2.81
C MET A 19 7.28 2.30 -3.45
N VAL A 20 7.89 1.14 -3.18
CA VAL A 20 9.16 0.75 -3.82
C VAL A 20 9.00 0.65 -5.33
N LYS A 21 7.97 -0.05 -5.82
CA LYS A 21 7.65 -0.16 -7.25
C LYS A 21 7.48 1.21 -7.91
N TYR A 22 6.74 2.12 -7.27
CA TYR A 22 6.55 3.47 -7.80
C TYR A 22 7.88 4.22 -7.95
N LEU A 23 8.73 4.18 -6.93
CA LEU A 23 10.01 4.90 -6.96
C LEU A 23 11.01 4.31 -7.97
N THR A 24 11.00 2.98 -8.16
CA THR A 24 11.90 2.31 -9.12
C THR A 24 11.44 2.47 -10.56
N ILE A 25 10.12 2.33 -10.85
CA ILE A 25 9.57 2.53 -12.20
C ILE A 25 9.82 3.96 -12.69
N ASN A 26 9.61 4.94 -11.82
CA ASN A 26 9.81 6.35 -12.17
C ASN A 26 11.29 6.79 -12.12
N LYS A 27 12.22 5.85 -11.88
CA LYS A 27 13.67 6.10 -11.77
C LYS A 27 14.02 7.27 -10.85
N VAL A 28 13.24 7.43 -9.78
CA VAL A 28 13.34 8.62 -8.91
C VAL A 28 14.66 8.61 -8.15
N MET A 29 15.21 7.44 -7.84
CA MET A 29 16.50 7.31 -7.14
C MET A 29 17.21 5.99 -7.48
N ASN A 30 18.51 5.94 -7.21
CA ASN A 30 19.39 4.81 -7.50
C ASN A 30 19.62 3.93 -6.26
N PHE A 31 18.62 3.14 -5.86
CA PHE A 31 18.73 2.13 -4.80
C PHE A 31 18.27 0.77 -5.30
N GLN A 32 18.80 -0.30 -4.71
CA GLN A 32 18.46 -1.68 -5.04
C GLN A 32 17.59 -2.31 -3.95
N THR A 33 16.63 -3.15 -4.32
CA THR A 33 15.90 -3.96 -3.35
C THR A 33 16.76 -5.12 -2.86
N VAL A 34 16.65 -5.46 -1.59
CA VAL A 34 17.41 -6.56 -0.97
C VAL A 34 16.45 -7.60 -0.41
N GLY A 35 16.68 -8.87 -0.75
CA GLY A 35 15.89 -10.00 -0.26
C GLY A 35 14.51 -10.12 -0.89
N GLN A 36 13.69 -11.01 -0.31
CA GLN A 36 12.30 -11.22 -0.70
C GLN A 36 11.35 -10.31 0.10
N PRO A 37 10.18 -9.95 -0.44
CA PRO A 37 9.19 -9.19 0.29
C PRO A 37 8.73 -9.91 1.57
N ILE A 38 8.54 -9.15 2.65
CA ILE A 38 7.99 -9.64 3.91
C ILE A 38 6.48 -9.42 3.89
N VAL A 39 5.71 -10.50 4.03
CA VAL A 39 4.24 -10.41 4.19
C VAL A 39 3.94 -9.99 5.63
N LEU A 40 3.22 -8.87 5.79
CA LEU A 40 2.88 -8.31 7.09
C LEU A 40 1.38 -8.02 7.17
N GLY A 41 0.72 -8.57 8.19
CA GLY A 41 -0.70 -8.38 8.45
C GLY A 41 -1.62 -9.04 7.41
N ASN A 42 -2.89 -8.60 7.39
CA ASN A 42 -3.94 -9.15 6.53
C ASN A 42 -4.42 -8.15 5.47
N GLY A 43 -3.56 -7.20 5.09
CA GLY A 43 -3.88 -6.10 4.19
C GLY A 43 -4.21 -4.79 4.91
N TYR A 44 -4.56 -3.77 4.13
CA TYR A 44 -4.92 -2.44 4.60
C TYR A 44 -6.43 -2.33 4.81
N GLY A 45 -6.85 -1.70 5.91
CA GLY A 45 -8.25 -1.49 6.25
C GLY A 45 -8.53 -0.08 6.74
N ILE A 46 -9.81 0.32 6.65
CA ILE A 46 -10.29 1.59 7.20
C ILE A 46 -10.54 1.39 8.71
N VAL A 47 -10.00 2.29 9.53
CA VAL A 47 -10.12 2.22 11.00
C VAL A 47 -11.00 3.34 11.51
N ALA A 48 -11.86 3.03 12.48
CA ALA A 48 -12.65 4.01 13.23
C ALA A 48 -12.70 3.67 14.72
N LEU A 49 -13.19 4.59 15.54
CA LEU A 49 -13.42 4.35 16.96
C LEU A 49 -14.50 3.27 17.18
N PRO A 50 -14.47 2.51 18.29
CA PRO A 50 -15.45 1.45 18.56
C PRO A 50 -16.91 1.93 18.56
N LYS A 51 -17.17 3.19 18.94
CA LYS A 51 -18.53 3.77 18.92
C LYS A 51 -19.10 3.96 17.49
N ASN A 52 -18.27 3.81 16.45
CA ASN A 52 -18.64 4.02 15.05
C ASN A 52 -18.80 2.68 14.29
N THR A 53 -19.11 1.58 14.98
CA THR A 53 -19.30 0.26 14.34
C THR A 53 -20.32 0.30 13.21
N ASP A 54 -21.44 1.01 13.37
CA ASP A 54 -22.46 1.12 12.31
C ASP A 54 -21.93 1.79 11.03
N LEU A 55 -21.01 2.74 11.17
CA LEU A 55 -20.33 3.36 10.03
C LEU A 55 -19.41 2.36 9.33
N ILE A 56 -18.62 1.60 10.10
CA ILE A 56 -17.73 0.56 9.54
C ILE A 56 -18.56 -0.52 8.82
N ASN A 57 -19.69 -0.92 9.37
CA ASN A 57 -20.58 -1.89 8.73
C ASN A 57 -21.09 -1.39 7.36
N ARG A 58 -21.57 -0.14 7.29
CA ARG A 58 -21.97 0.47 6.00
C ARG A 58 -20.80 0.58 5.01
N ILE A 59 -19.60 0.92 5.47
CA ILE A 59 -18.41 0.97 4.62
C ILE A 59 -18.11 -0.43 4.07
N ASN A 60 -18.14 -1.47 4.91
CA ASN A 60 -17.89 -2.85 4.50
C ASN A 60 -18.92 -3.33 3.47
N GLU A 61 -20.20 -3.00 3.64
CA GLU A 61 -21.25 -3.32 2.65
C GLU A 61 -20.96 -2.67 1.29
N ILE A 62 -20.55 -1.41 1.27
CA ILE A 62 -20.20 -0.70 0.04
C ILE A 62 -18.94 -1.30 -0.60
N LEU A 63 -17.92 -1.63 0.20
CA LEU A 63 -16.70 -2.28 -0.29
C LEU A 63 -17.03 -3.59 -1.01
N LEU A 64 -17.90 -4.43 -0.43
CA LEU A 64 -18.36 -5.67 -1.07
C LEU A 64 -19.15 -5.40 -2.36
N GLN A 65 -19.96 -4.35 -2.41
CA GLN A 65 -20.68 -3.97 -3.63
C GLN A 65 -19.72 -3.59 -4.77
N ILE A 66 -18.72 -2.75 -4.50
CA ILE A 66 -17.75 -2.31 -5.52
C ILE A 66 -16.75 -3.40 -5.91
N GLU A 67 -16.50 -4.38 -5.03
CA GLU A 67 -15.75 -5.58 -5.38
C GLU A 67 -16.55 -6.44 -6.36
N ASN A 68 -17.84 -6.66 -6.09
CA ASN A 68 -18.71 -7.51 -6.90
C ASN A 68 -19.01 -6.91 -8.29
N ASP A 69 -19.15 -5.60 -8.40
CA ASP A 69 -19.43 -4.93 -9.68
C ASP A 69 -18.15 -4.63 -10.50
N GLY A 70 -16.97 -4.89 -9.94
CA GLY A 70 -15.67 -4.70 -10.59
C GLY A 70 -15.10 -3.28 -10.46
N THR A 71 -15.82 -2.33 -9.88
CA THR A 71 -15.35 -0.95 -9.68
C THR A 71 -14.07 -0.91 -8.87
N TYR A 72 -13.97 -1.73 -7.81
CA TYR A 72 -12.76 -1.85 -7.01
C TYR A 72 -11.56 -2.29 -7.87
N THR A 73 -11.75 -3.32 -8.69
CA THR A 73 -10.70 -3.83 -9.60
C THR A 73 -10.27 -2.76 -10.61
N THR A 74 -11.20 -1.99 -11.17
CA THR A 74 -10.88 -0.86 -12.06
C THR A 74 -10.02 0.18 -11.35
N ILE A 75 -10.38 0.56 -10.12
CA ILE A 75 -9.59 1.51 -9.32
C ILE A 75 -8.21 0.91 -9.02
N TYR A 76 -8.16 -0.34 -8.54
CA TYR A 76 -6.91 -1.02 -8.20
C TYR A 76 -5.95 -1.05 -9.39
N ASN A 77 -6.42 -1.46 -10.56
CA ASN A 77 -5.59 -1.55 -11.77
C ASN A 77 -5.11 -0.19 -12.24
N LYS A 78 -5.90 0.87 -12.07
CA LYS A 78 -5.49 2.24 -12.43
C LYS A 78 -4.25 2.71 -11.66
N TYR A 79 -4.08 2.29 -10.41
CA TYR A 79 -3.00 2.77 -9.53
C TYR A 79 -1.89 1.74 -9.29
N PHE A 80 -2.21 0.45 -9.31
CA PHE A 80 -1.31 -0.65 -8.97
C PHE A 80 -1.28 -1.77 -10.01
N GLY A 81 -2.02 -1.61 -11.12
CA GLY A 81 -1.96 -2.51 -12.25
C GLY A 81 -0.59 -2.50 -12.94
N PRO A 82 -0.37 -3.43 -13.88
CA PRO A 82 0.86 -3.51 -14.66
C PRO A 82 1.15 -2.23 -15.47
#